data_AF-A0A1Q7ZKC3-F1
#
_entry.id   AF-A0A1Q7ZKC3-F1
#
_cell.length_a   1.000
_cell.length_b   1.000
_cell.length_c   1.000
_cell.angle_alpha   90.00
_cell.angle_beta   90.00
_cell.angle_gamma   90.00
#
_symmetry.space_group_name_H-M   'P 1'
#
loop_
_entity.id
_entity.type
_entity.pdbx_description
1 polymer ?
#
loop_
_entity_poly.entity_id
_entity_poly.type
_entity_poly.pdbx_seq_one_letter_code
_entity_poly.pdbx_strand_id
1 'polypeptide(L)'
;MRLDTLDWIVLALYGIVCVAMGLAVTRRAGQGRQEFFLSGRRLSWWLLGVSLVATTFSTDTPNLITDLVRTGGVSQNWVWWAFAVTGMCTVFFYAKLWRRSAALTDIAFYEVRYSGKPAAFLRGFRAIYLGVFFNVMIMASVNLSATKIAGVMLDWDRRTSVLIGGAVTVLYAASSGLSGVVLTDFVQFFIAMVGAVLAAVVALELPQVGGLSGLFAHPAVAGRLSLLPDFSDWSTAAAVLIVPLAVQWWSTWYPGAEPGGGGYVAQRMLAAPTERDAMRTTLLFNVLHYAVRPWPWIIVALASLIVYPDLASIAARFPHIDRAIVRNDLAYSAMLVYLPHGLFGLMIASLAAAYMSTISTHLNWGASYAVEDCYRRFVAPHKDERHYVMVGRAVTVGLIVLASALSLWLQNSYQAFQILLQIGAGTGLIFLLRWFWWRINAWSEIAGMVISFVVA
;
A
#
# COMPACT_ATOMS: atom_id res chain seq x y z
N MET A 1 7.79 20.42 17.82
CA MET A 1 7.71 19.79 19.16
C MET A 1 8.97 18.97 19.35
N ARG A 2 9.56 18.91 20.56
CA ARG A 2 10.74 18.06 20.81
C ARG A 2 10.29 16.71 21.35
N LEU A 3 10.79 15.63 20.76
CA LEU A 3 10.66 14.27 21.29
C LEU A 3 11.32 14.18 22.65
N ASP A 4 10.65 13.55 23.61
CA ASP A 4 11.26 13.22 24.90
C ASP A 4 12.04 11.91 24.81
N THR A 5 12.82 11.60 25.85
CA THR A 5 13.67 10.43 25.97
C THR A 5 12.88 9.13 25.77
N LEU A 6 11.66 9.08 26.30
CA LEU A 6 10.79 7.92 26.16
C LEU A 6 10.37 7.69 24.70
N ASP A 7 10.10 8.76 23.95
CA ASP A 7 9.73 8.65 22.54
C ASP A 7 10.89 8.09 21.70
N TRP A 8 12.12 8.52 21.99
CA TRP A 8 13.32 7.99 21.34
C TRP A 8 13.59 6.53 21.68
N ILE A 9 13.36 6.12 22.93
CA ILE A 9 13.51 4.72 23.35
C ILE A 9 12.52 3.83 22.59
N VAL A 10 11.27 4.26 22.46
CA VAL A 10 10.24 3.51 21.72
C VAL A 10 10.64 3.36 20.24
N LEU A 11 11.11 4.44 19.61
CA LEU A 11 11.57 4.41 18.22
C LEU A 11 12.79 3.52 18.01
N ALA A 12 13.78 3.59 18.91
CA ALA A 12 14.97 2.76 18.85
C ALA A 12 14.62 1.27 19.03
N LEU A 13 13.77 0.95 20.01
CA LEU A 13 13.31 -0.42 20.25
C LEU A 13 12.55 -0.97 19.03
N TYR A 14 11.65 -0.18 18.45
CA TYR A 14 10.94 -0.51 17.22
C TYR A 14 11.92 -0.85 16.08
N GLY A 15 12.88 0.03 15.81
CA GLY A 15 13.88 -0.17 14.76
C GLY A 15 14.72 -1.43 14.98
N ILE A 16 15.16 -1.66 16.22
CA ILE A 16 15.93 -2.85 16.61
C ILE A 16 15.12 -4.12 16.37
N VAL A 17 13.85 -4.16 16.79
CA VAL A 17 12.96 -5.32 16.59
C VAL A 17 12.79 -5.63 15.10
N CYS A 18 12.52 -4.61 14.27
CA CYS A 18 12.37 -4.81 12.82
C CYS A 18 13.65 -5.36 12.18
N VAL A 19 14.81 -4.77 12.49
CA VAL A 19 16.09 -5.22 11.94
C VAL A 19 16.43 -6.63 12.43
N ALA A 20 16.26 -6.90 13.73
CA ALA A 20 16.55 -8.22 14.31
C ALA A 20 15.68 -9.32 13.67
N MET A 21 14.38 -9.06 13.47
CA MET A 21 13.48 -10.03 12.83
C MET A 21 13.86 -10.30 11.38
N GLY A 22 14.22 -9.27 10.61
CA GLY A 22 14.68 -9.46 9.23
C GLY A 22 16.00 -10.23 9.15
N LEU A 23 16.96 -9.89 10.01
CA LEU A 23 18.26 -10.57 10.07
C LEU A 23 18.15 -12.03 10.51
N ALA A 24 17.20 -12.35 11.40
CA ALA A 24 16.98 -13.72 11.89
C ALA A 24 16.63 -14.72 10.76
N VAL A 25 16.01 -14.25 9.67
CA VAL A 25 15.60 -15.11 8.55
C VAL A 25 16.51 -15.00 7.31
N THR A 26 17.51 -14.10 7.32
CA THR A 26 18.45 -13.87 6.20
C THR A 26 19.15 -15.14 5.72
N ARG A 27 19.65 -15.97 6.65
CA ARG A 27 20.38 -17.21 6.30
C ARG A 27 19.50 -18.17 5.50
N ARG A 28 18.23 -18.28 5.90
CA ARG A 28 17.25 -19.12 5.23
C ARG A 28 16.84 -18.52 3.88
N ALA A 29 16.52 -17.22 3.84
CA ALA A 29 16.19 -16.50 2.61
C ALA A 29 17.29 -16.62 1.53
N GLY A 30 18.55 -16.78 1.94
CA GLY A 30 19.69 -16.98 1.05
C GLY A 30 19.77 -18.35 0.33
N GLN A 31 18.90 -19.31 0.64
CA GLN A 31 18.99 -20.68 0.12
C GLN A 31 18.59 -20.83 -1.35
N GLY A 32 17.82 -19.89 -1.91
CA GLY A 32 17.47 -19.84 -3.33
C GLY A 32 16.28 -18.93 -3.62
N ARG A 33 15.92 -18.77 -4.90
CA ARG A 33 14.87 -17.82 -5.33
C ARG A 33 13.51 -18.12 -4.73
N GLN A 34 13.12 -19.40 -4.62
CA GLN A 34 11.84 -19.77 -4.00
C GLN A 34 11.78 -19.36 -2.52
N GLU A 35 12.89 -19.46 -1.80
CA GLU A 35 12.92 -19.01 -0.40
C GLU A 35 12.94 -17.48 -0.33
N PHE A 36 13.71 -16.83 -1.18
CA PHE A 36 13.84 -15.37 -1.17
C PHE A 36 12.55 -14.63 -1.60
N PHE A 37 11.84 -15.12 -2.61
CA PHE A 37 10.66 -14.42 -3.17
C PHE A 37 9.32 -15.00 -2.73
N LEU A 38 9.26 -16.27 -2.28
CA LEU A 38 8.03 -16.95 -1.85
C LEU A 38 8.15 -17.63 -0.47
N SER A 39 9.26 -17.47 0.25
CA SER A 39 9.50 -18.13 1.55
C SER A 39 9.35 -19.66 1.52
N GLY A 40 9.62 -20.27 0.36
CA GLY A 40 9.45 -21.71 0.14
C GLY A 40 8.01 -22.18 0.24
N ARG A 41 7.03 -21.26 0.18
CA ARG A 41 5.60 -21.52 0.31
C ARG A 41 5.20 -22.11 1.68
N ARG A 42 5.87 -21.66 2.74
CA ARG A 42 5.71 -22.21 4.10
C ARG A 42 5.05 -21.24 5.09
N LEU A 43 4.68 -20.03 4.65
CA LEU A 43 4.12 -19.01 5.54
C LEU A 43 2.65 -19.28 5.83
N SER A 44 2.24 -19.17 7.08
CA SER A 44 0.84 -19.37 7.46
C SER A 44 -0.08 -18.32 6.83
N TRP A 45 -1.31 -18.71 6.49
CA TRP A 45 -2.27 -17.82 5.81
C TRP A 45 -2.57 -16.53 6.57
N TRP A 46 -2.57 -16.57 7.91
CA TRP A 46 -2.86 -15.40 8.73
C TRP A 46 -1.70 -14.40 8.72
N LEU A 47 -0.44 -14.86 8.70
CA LEU A 47 0.74 -14.00 8.53
C LEU A 47 0.72 -13.31 7.17
N LEU A 48 0.45 -14.07 6.11
CA LEU A 48 0.35 -13.53 4.75
C LEU A 48 -0.79 -12.51 4.64
N GLY A 49 -1.94 -12.80 5.25
CA GLY A 49 -3.10 -11.91 5.24
C GLY A 49 -2.82 -10.60 5.97
N VAL A 50 -2.27 -10.67 7.19
CA VAL A 50 -1.85 -9.47 7.95
C VAL A 50 -0.78 -8.67 7.20
N SER A 51 0.18 -9.34 6.55
CA SER A 51 1.20 -8.67 5.72
C SER A 51 0.58 -7.84 4.59
N LEU A 52 -0.47 -8.34 3.93
CA LEU A 52 -1.19 -7.54 2.92
C LEU A 52 -1.89 -6.31 3.53
N VAL A 53 -2.44 -6.44 4.74
CA VAL A 53 -3.09 -5.30 5.43
C VAL A 53 -2.04 -4.26 5.84
N ALA A 54 -0.89 -4.71 6.34
CA ALA A 54 0.25 -3.85 6.69
C ALA A 54 0.75 -3.09 5.45
N THR A 55 0.98 -3.81 4.35
CA THR A 55 1.46 -3.25 3.07
C THR A 55 0.57 -2.11 2.60
N THR A 56 -0.73 -2.29 2.71
CA THR A 56 -1.74 -1.34 2.24
C THR A 56 -2.15 -0.32 3.28
N PHE A 57 -1.62 -0.40 4.51
CA PHE A 57 -1.88 0.61 5.55
C PHE A 57 -1.28 1.94 5.11
N SER A 58 -0.02 1.92 4.63
CA SER A 58 0.75 3.05 4.07
C SER A 58 0.70 4.34 4.91
N THR A 59 1.60 5.28 4.63
CA THR A 59 1.53 6.62 5.23
C THR A 59 0.39 7.47 4.66
N ASP A 60 -0.11 7.10 3.48
CA ASP A 60 -0.96 7.97 2.65
C ASP A 60 -2.44 7.71 2.92
N THR A 61 -2.79 6.47 3.23
CA THR A 61 -4.18 6.03 3.36
C THR A 61 -4.96 6.75 4.47
N PRO A 62 -4.40 6.99 5.69
CA PRO A 62 -5.12 7.75 6.71
C PRO A 62 -5.45 9.18 6.26
N ASN A 63 -4.52 9.83 5.54
CA ASN A 63 -4.71 11.18 5.01
C ASN A 63 -5.75 11.17 3.87
N LEU A 64 -5.72 10.18 2.97
CA LEU A 64 -6.74 10.01 1.92
C LEU A 64 -8.15 9.82 2.49
N ILE A 65 -8.31 8.93 3.47
CA ILE A 65 -9.62 8.68 4.11
C ILE A 65 -10.12 9.96 4.80
N THR A 66 -9.19 10.73 5.39
CA THR A 66 -9.52 12.01 6.00
C THR A 66 -9.96 13.06 4.98
N ASP A 67 -9.31 13.12 3.82
CA ASP A 67 -9.71 13.99 2.72
C ASP A 67 -11.13 13.70 2.23
N LEU A 68 -11.46 12.41 2.03
CA LEU A 68 -12.80 11.95 1.63
C LEU A 68 -13.87 12.36 2.65
N VAL A 69 -13.63 12.06 3.93
CA VAL A 69 -14.58 12.35 5.02
C VAL A 69 -14.77 13.86 5.22
N ARG A 70 -13.70 14.65 5.16
CA ARG A 70 -13.78 16.11 5.32
C ARG A 70 -14.41 16.81 4.12
N THR A 71 -14.29 16.25 2.93
CA THR A 71 -14.87 16.83 1.71
C THR A 71 -16.36 16.53 1.60
N GLY A 72 -16.79 15.28 1.81
CA GLY A 72 -18.19 14.89 1.59
C GLY A 72 -18.80 13.92 2.60
N GLY A 73 -18.12 13.64 3.71
CA GLY A 73 -18.60 12.77 4.78
C GLY A 73 -18.29 11.29 4.56
N VAL A 74 -18.86 10.44 5.43
CA VAL A 74 -18.55 9.01 5.46
C VAL A 74 -18.91 8.30 4.15
N SER A 75 -19.97 8.73 3.46
CA SER A 75 -20.39 8.18 2.17
C SER A 75 -19.32 8.25 1.07
N GLN A 76 -18.41 9.23 1.12
CA GLN A 76 -17.28 9.34 0.17
C GLN A 76 -16.34 8.13 0.22
N ASN A 77 -16.36 7.34 1.30
CA ASN A 77 -15.57 6.13 1.39
C ASN A 77 -15.99 5.04 0.39
N TRP A 78 -17.15 5.15 -0.27
CA TRP A 78 -17.54 4.20 -1.33
C TRP A 78 -16.59 4.20 -2.54
N VAL A 79 -15.90 5.30 -2.80
CA VAL A 79 -14.82 5.37 -3.80
C VAL A 79 -13.72 4.35 -3.47
N TRP A 80 -13.52 4.03 -2.20
CA TRP A 80 -12.60 3.00 -1.72
C TRP A 80 -13.29 1.64 -1.47
N TRP A 81 -14.41 1.63 -0.75
CA TRP A 81 -15.11 0.39 -0.36
C TRP A 81 -15.62 -0.41 -1.55
N ALA A 82 -15.87 0.20 -2.71
CA ALA A 82 -16.24 -0.53 -3.92
C ALA A 82 -15.19 -1.58 -4.34
N PHE A 83 -13.90 -1.36 -4.04
CA PHE A 83 -12.85 -2.35 -4.31
C PHE A 83 -12.94 -3.61 -3.42
N ALA A 84 -13.78 -3.60 -2.37
CA ALA A 84 -14.11 -4.83 -1.65
C ALA A 84 -14.74 -5.87 -2.59
N VAL A 85 -15.47 -5.45 -3.64
CA VAL A 85 -15.98 -6.37 -4.67
C VAL A 85 -14.83 -7.06 -5.40
N THR A 86 -13.82 -6.30 -5.84
CA THR A 86 -12.59 -6.84 -6.46
C THR A 86 -11.87 -7.81 -5.54
N GLY A 87 -11.78 -7.44 -4.27
CA GLY A 87 -11.22 -8.25 -3.21
C GLY A 87 -11.93 -9.58 -3.02
N MET A 88 -13.26 -9.56 -2.89
CA MET A 88 -14.07 -10.77 -2.71
C MET A 88 -14.07 -11.66 -3.96
N CYS A 89 -14.05 -11.08 -5.17
CA CYS A 89 -13.81 -11.83 -6.39
C CYS A 89 -12.44 -12.52 -6.35
N THR A 90 -11.39 -11.81 -5.91
CA THR A 90 -10.05 -12.36 -5.72
C THR A 90 -10.03 -13.55 -4.76
N VAL A 91 -10.75 -13.45 -3.64
CA VAL A 91 -10.88 -14.54 -2.66
C VAL A 91 -11.45 -15.81 -3.30
N PHE A 92 -12.63 -15.71 -3.92
CA PHE A 92 -13.40 -16.89 -4.28
C PHE A 92 -13.07 -17.47 -5.66
N PHE A 93 -12.71 -16.62 -6.63
CA PHE A 93 -12.46 -17.05 -8.01
C PHE A 93 -10.99 -17.24 -8.32
N TYR A 94 -10.11 -16.38 -7.79
CA TYR A 94 -8.74 -16.28 -8.29
C TYR A 94 -7.68 -16.84 -7.34
N ALA A 95 -7.88 -16.77 -6.02
CA ALA A 95 -6.84 -17.15 -5.05
C ALA A 95 -6.37 -18.60 -5.18
N LYS A 96 -7.31 -19.53 -5.43
CA LYS A 96 -6.99 -20.93 -5.68
C LYS A 96 -6.22 -21.09 -7.00
N LEU A 97 -6.63 -20.38 -8.05
CA LEU A 97 -6.02 -20.47 -9.37
C LEU A 97 -4.58 -19.93 -9.37
N TRP A 98 -4.36 -18.79 -8.71
CA TRP A 98 -3.02 -18.25 -8.49
C TRP A 98 -2.13 -19.26 -7.81
N ARG A 99 -2.58 -19.79 -6.67
CA ARG A 99 -1.76 -20.75 -5.93
C ARG A 99 -1.48 -22.02 -6.74
N ARG A 100 -2.47 -22.52 -7.49
CA ARG A 100 -2.37 -23.69 -8.38
C ARG A 100 -1.39 -23.49 -9.53
N SER A 101 -1.25 -22.26 -10.04
CA SER A 101 -0.34 -21.96 -11.16
C SER A 101 1.12 -22.35 -10.89
N ALA A 102 1.50 -22.42 -9.60
CA ALA A 102 2.85 -22.70 -9.13
C ALA A 102 3.93 -21.79 -9.74
N ALA A 103 3.55 -20.65 -10.32
CA ALA A 103 4.45 -19.62 -10.81
C ALA A 103 5.25 -19.01 -9.64
N LEU A 104 6.42 -18.44 -9.94
CA LEU A 104 7.18 -17.68 -8.95
C LEU A 104 6.61 -16.27 -8.79
N THR A 105 6.18 -15.68 -9.90
CA THR A 105 5.57 -14.35 -10.00
C THR A 105 4.30 -14.46 -10.83
N ASP A 106 3.38 -13.51 -10.66
CA ASP A 106 2.23 -13.36 -11.55
C ASP A 106 2.62 -12.97 -12.98
N ILE A 107 3.80 -12.39 -13.19
CA ILE A 107 4.30 -12.13 -14.55
C ILE A 107 4.81 -13.43 -15.22
N ALA A 108 5.39 -14.35 -14.47
CA ALA A 108 5.77 -15.66 -15.00
C ALA A 108 4.55 -16.46 -15.49
N PHE A 109 3.36 -16.22 -14.92
CA PHE A 109 2.10 -16.85 -15.37
C PHE A 109 1.75 -16.52 -16.83
N TYR A 110 2.26 -15.43 -17.41
CA TYR A 110 2.00 -15.09 -18.81
C TYR A 110 2.49 -16.14 -19.79
N GLU A 111 3.67 -16.74 -19.54
CA GLU A 111 4.19 -17.85 -20.35
C GLU A 111 3.60 -19.21 -19.95
N VAL A 112 2.83 -19.28 -18.84
CA VAL A 112 1.99 -20.45 -18.51
C VAL A 112 0.66 -20.36 -19.26
N ARG A 113 0.08 -19.15 -19.33
CA ARG A 113 -1.25 -18.92 -19.89
C ARG A 113 -1.25 -18.71 -21.40
N TYR A 114 -0.22 -18.05 -21.94
CA TYR A 114 -0.07 -17.75 -23.36
C TYR A 114 1.18 -18.42 -23.92
N SER A 115 1.28 -18.50 -25.24
CA SER A 115 2.40 -19.16 -25.93
C SER A 115 3.12 -18.24 -26.92
N GLY A 116 4.34 -18.63 -27.26
CA GLY A 116 5.14 -18.00 -28.31
C GLY A 116 5.83 -16.69 -27.93
N LYS A 117 6.44 -16.06 -28.94
CA LYS A 117 7.18 -14.80 -28.79
C LYS A 117 6.36 -13.66 -28.14
N PRO A 118 5.05 -13.49 -28.44
CA PRO A 118 4.24 -12.45 -27.79
C PRO A 118 4.12 -12.64 -26.28
N ALA A 119 4.00 -13.88 -25.79
CA ALA A 119 3.93 -14.16 -24.35
C ALA A 119 5.23 -13.82 -23.64
N ALA A 120 6.37 -14.18 -24.24
CA ALA A 120 7.70 -13.83 -23.72
C ALA A 120 7.93 -12.31 -23.73
N PHE A 121 7.56 -11.63 -24.82
CA PHE A 121 7.62 -10.16 -24.88
C PHE A 121 6.78 -9.52 -23.76
N LEU A 122 5.53 -9.96 -23.61
CA LEU A 122 4.61 -9.44 -22.60
C LEU A 122 5.16 -9.64 -21.18
N ARG A 123 5.75 -10.81 -20.90
CA ARG A 123 6.45 -11.09 -19.64
C ARG A 123 7.59 -10.10 -19.38
N GLY A 124 8.52 -9.95 -20.33
CA GLY A 124 9.67 -9.06 -20.18
C GLY A 124 9.27 -7.59 -20.06
N PHE A 125 8.33 -7.14 -20.90
CA PHE A 125 7.80 -5.78 -20.88
C PHE A 125 7.16 -5.46 -19.53
N ARG A 126 6.22 -6.30 -19.05
CA ARG A 126 5.55 -6.08 -17.76
C ARG A 126 6.51 -6.14 -16.58
N ALA A 127 7.56 -6.96 -16.66
CA ALA A 127 8.56 -7.05 -15.59
C ALA A 127 9.26 -5.70 -15.36
N ILE A 128 9.65 -5.00 -16.42
CA ILE A 128 10.27 -3.68 -16.32
C ILE A 128 9.22 -2.61 -16.03
N TYR A 129 8.11 -2.64 -16.74
CA TYR A 129 7.03 -1.67 -16.64
C TYR A 129 6.45 -1.64 -15.22
N LEU A 130 5.98 -2.78 -14.69
CA LEU A 130 5.43 -2.86 -13.34
C LEU A 130 6.50 -2.95 -12.27
N GLY A 131 7.52 -3.79 -12.46
CA GLY A 131 8.49 -4.12 -11.41
C GLY A 131 9.56 -3.06 -11.17
N VAL A 132 9.80 -2.20 -12.17
CA VAL A 132 10.76 -1.11 -12.07
C VAL A 132 10.05 0.24 -12.17
N PHE A 133 9.47 0.60 -13.31
CA PHE A 133 8.96 1.95 -13.53
C PHE A 133 7.82 2.32 -12.56
N PHE A 134 6.70 1.59 -12.60
CA PHE A 134 5.57 1.85 -11.70
C PHE A 134 5.92 1.63 -10.24
N ASN A 135 6.70 0.60 -9.96
CA ASN A 135 7.15 0.31 -8.60
C ASN A 135 7.95 1.48 -8.01
N VAL A 136 8.90 2.04 -8.77
CA VAL A 136 9.70 3.21 -8.38
C VAL A 136 8.82 4.45 -8.20
N MET A 137 7.85 4.69 -9.08
CA MET A 137 6.90 5.80 -8.97
C MET A 137 6.07 5.71 -7.67
N ILE A 138 5.56 4.53 -7.33
CA ILE A 138 4.78 4.31 -6.10
C ILE A 138 5.68 4.52 -4.87
N MET A 139 6.84 3.88 -4.82
CA MET A 139 7.79 4.05 -3.70
C MET A 139 8.25 5.51 -3.55
N ALA A 140 8.45 6.23 -4.67
CA ALA A 140 8.82 7.64 -4.64
C ALA A 140 7.69 8.53 -4.08
N SER A 141 6.43 8.19 -4.37
CA SER A 141 5.25 8.87 -3.83
C SER A 141 5.12 8.63 -2.31
N VAL A 142 5.33 7.39 -1.87
CA VAL A 142 5.35 7.01 -0.44
C VAL A 142 6.50 7.71 0.30
N ASN A 143 7.70 7.78 -0.30
CA ASN A 143 8.83 8.55 0.24
C ASN A 143 8.48 10.04 0.41
N LEU A 144 7.82 10.65 -0.59
CA LEU A 144 7.38 12.04 -0.50
C LEU A 144 6.41 12.24 0.68
N SER A 145 5.43 11.38 0.85
CA SER A 145 4.50 11.47 2.00
C SER A 145 5.21 11.29 3.34
N ALA A 146 6.14 10.33 3.44
CA ALA A 146 6.97 10.15 4.62
C ALA A 146 7.80 11.41 4.95
N THR A 147 8.31 12.13 3.93
CA THR A 147 9.06 13.38 4.16
C THR A 147 8.17 14.50 4.72
N LYS A 148 6.91 14.58 4.29
CA LYS A 148 5.97 15.56 4.85
C LYS A 148 5.70 15.28 6.33
N ILE A 149 5.45 14.01 6.66
CA ILE A 149 5.22 13.56 8.03
C ILE A 149 6.46 13.84 8.90
N ALA A 150 7.65 13.45 8.44
CA ALA A 150 8.90 13.69 9.15
C ALA A 150 9.20 15.18 9.33
N GLY A 151 8.91 16.02 8.33
CA GLY A 151 9.03 17.47 8.47
C GLY A 151 8.12 18.04 9.56
N VAL A 152 6.86 17.61 9.62
CA VAL A 152 5.89 18.11 10.64
C VAL A 152 6.22 17.58 12.04
N MET A 153 6.58 16.31 12.16
CA MET A 153 6.67 15.63 13.45
C MET A 153 8.07 15.64 14.05
N LEU A 154 9.10 15.58 13.20
CA LEU A 154 10.50 15.47 13.60
C LEU A 154 11.33 16.70 13.27
N ASP A 155 10.76 17.68 12.53
CA ASP A 155 11.48 18.84 12.00
C ASP A 155 12.66 18.44 11.09
N TRP A 156 12.51 17.31 10.39
CA TRP A 156 13.53 16.79 9.48
C TRP A 156 13.38 17.40 8.09
N ASP A 157 14.51 17.75 7.48
CA ASP A 157 14.52 18.10 6.07
C ASP A 157 14.22 16.87 5.19
N ARG A 158 13.84 17.15 3.94
CA ARG A 158 13.46 16.13 2.96
C ARG A 158 14.57 15.10 2.70
N ARG A 159 15.84 15.53 2.62
CA ARG A 159 16.97 14.64 2.29
C ARG A 159 17.23 13.69 3.45
N THR A 160 17.28 14.22 4.66
CA THR A 160 17.45 13.43 5.90
C THR A 160 16.36 12.37 6.03
N SER A 161 15.09 12.76 5.78
CA SER A 161 13.94 11.86 5.84
C SER A 161 14.04 10.69 4.86
N VAL A 162 14.39 10.97 3.60
CA VAL A 162 14.53 9.93 2.56
C VAL A 162 15.71 9.01 2.84
N LEU A 163 16.85 9.56 3.29
CA LEU A 163 18.06 8.78 3.54
C LEU A 163 17.88 7.82 4.72
N ILE A 164 17.36 8.31 5.84
CA ILE A 164 17.15 7.48 7.04
C ILE A 164 16.05 6.44 6.77
N GLY A 165 14.89 6.85 6.24
CA GLY A 165 13.78 5.94 5.95
C GLY A 165 14.18 4.85 4.94
N GLY A 166 14.84 5.25 3.85
CA GLY A 166 15.33 4.33 2.83
C GLY A 166 16.38 3.36 3.36
N ALA A 167 17.38 3.86 4.12
CA ALA A 167 18.45 3.02 4.65
C ALA A 167 17.93 1.95 5.62
N VAL A 168 17.08 2.33 6.59
CA VAL A 168 16.53 1.39 7.58
C VAL A 168 15.70 0.30 6.89
N THR A 169 14.89 0.67 5.89
CA THR A 169 14.05 -0.30 5.18
C THR A 169 14.87 -1.29 4.36
N VAL A 170 15.92 -0.81 3.69
CA VAL A 170 16.77 -1.64 2.83
C VAL A 170 17.59 -2.64 3.62
N LEU A 171 18.09 -2.24 4.80
CA LEU A 171 18.93 -3.10 5.64
C LEU A 171 18.29 -4.47 5.89
N TYR A 172 17.01 -4.48 6.23
CA TYR A 172 16.30 -5.74 6.44
C TYR A 172 15.67 -6.28 5.14
N ALA A 173 15.04 -5.45 4.30
CA ALA A 173 14.33 -5.94 3.12
C ALA A 173 15.24 -6.62 2.09
N ALA A 174 16.45 -6.09 1.87
CA ALA A 174 17.42 -6.68 0.95
C ALA A 174 17.99 -8.01 1.48
N SER A 175 18.10 -8.15 2.80
CA SER A 175 18.73 -9.32 3.42
C SER A 175 17.74 -10.46 3.64
N SER A 176 16.48 -10.16 3.97
CA SER A 176 15.54 -11.12 4.55
C SER A 176 14.54 -11.77 3.59
N GLY A 177 14.40 -11.27 2.35
CA GLY A 177 13.41 -11.77 1.39
C GLY A 177 11.96 -11.65 1.91
N LEU A 178 11.03 -12.36 1.27
CA LEU A 178 9.59 -12.31 1.61
C LEU A 178 9.32 -12.74 3.06
N SER A 179 10.07 -13.72 3.59
CA SER A 179 9.89 -14.19 4.97
C SER A 179 10.08 -13.04 5.96
N GLY A 180 11.15 -12.25 5.79
CA GLY A 180 11.39 -11.14 6.70
C GLY A 180 10.38 -10.01 6.50
N VAL A 181 10.01 -9.70 5.27
CA VAL A 181 8.94 -8.72 4.97
C VAL A 181 7.66 -9.10 5.71
N VAL A 182 7.19 -10.34 5.56
CA VAL A 182 5.95 -10.80 6.19
C VAL A 182 6.03 -10.80 7.73
N LEU A 183 7.18 -11.17 8.30
CA LEU A 183 7.37 -11.17 9.75
C LEU A 183 7.45 -9.77 10.33
N THR A 184 8.17 -8.85 9.68
CA THR A 184 8.21 -7.44 10.11
C THR A 184 6.85 -6.78 9.92
N ASP A 185 6.16 -7.07 8.83
CA ASP A 185 4.82 -6.55 8.54
C ASP A 185 3.82 -6.93 9.65
N PHE A 186 3.93 -8.14 10.21
CA PHE A 186 3.07 -8.57 11.30
C PHE A 186 3.19 -7.64 12.50
N VAL A 187 4.41 -7.35 12.97
CA VAL A 187 4.67 -6.42 14.07
C VAL A 187 4.28 -4.99 13.70
N GLN A 188 4.67 -4.55 12.50
CA GLN A 188 4.39 -3.22 11.98
C GLN A 188 2.89 -2.95 11.89
N PHE A 189 2.07 -3.93 11.50
CA PHE A 189 0.62 -3.80 11.48
C PHE A 189 0.03 -3.56 12.87
N PHE A 190 0.46 -4.30 13.90
CA PHE A 190 -0.06 -4.05 15.26
C PHE A 190 0.32 -2.67 15.76
N ILE A 191 1.57 -2.25 15.56
CA ILE A 191 2.03 -0.91 15.96
C ILE A 191 1.20 0.16 15.22
N ALA A 192 1.03 0.01 13.91
CA ALA A 192 0.25 0.93 13.09
C ALA A 192 -1.23 1.00 13.51
N MET A 193 -1.84 -0.16 13.75
CA MET A 193 -3.24 -0.27 14.16
C MET A 193 -3.47 0.31 15.56
N VAL A 194 -2.57 0.02 16.51
CA VAL A 194 -2.60 0.61 17.86
C VAL A 194 -2.44 2.13 17.78
N GLY A 195 -1.51 2.63 16.97
CA GLY A 195 -1.32 4.07 16.74
C GLY A 195 -2.59 4.75 16.19
N ALA A 196 -3.25 4.14 15.22
CA ALA A 196 -4.49 4.68 14.65
C ALA A 196 -5.67 4.65 15.64
N VAL A 197 -5.82 3.57 16.42
CA VAL A 197 -6.85 3.47 17.46
C VAL A 197 -6.60 4.50 18.56
N LEU A 198 -5.35 4.65 19.01
CA LEU A 198 -4.99 5.67 20.01
C LEU A 198 -5.28 7.08 19.51
N ALA A 199 -4.95 7.40 18.26
CA ALA A 199 -5.28 8.68 17.67
C ALA A 199 -6.80 8.94 17.68
N ALA A 200 -7.62 7.94 17.39
CA ALA A 200 -9.08 8.04 17.45
C ALA A 200 -9.59 8.24 18.88
N VAL A 201 -9.05 7.50 19.86
CA VAL A 201 -9.42 7.63 21.28
C VAL A 201 -9.09 9.04 21.78
N VAL A 202 -7.86 9.51 21.56
CA VAL A 202 -7.45 10.85 21.98
C VAL A 202 -8.27 11.94 21.28
N ALA A 203 -8.58 11.78 19.99
CA ALA A 203 -9.44 12.71 19.28
C ALA A 203 -10.85 12.80 19.90
N LEU A 204 -11.41 11.68 20.38
CA LEU A 204 -12.70 11.65 21.07
C LEU A 204 -12.64 12.26 22.47
N GLU A 205 -11.52 12.13 23.18
CA GLU A 205 -11.32 12.68 24.52
C GLU A 205 -11.11 14.19 24.55
N LEU A 206 -10.84 14.83 23.40
CA LEU A 206 -10.74 16.28 23.34
C LEU A 206 -12.03 16.95 23.86
N PRO A 207 -11.93 17.92 24.78
CA PRO A 207 -13.10 18.54 25.40
C PRO A 207 -14.10 19.12 24.39
N GLN A 208 -13.60 19.70 23.30
CA GLN A 208 -14.42 20.24 22.22
C GLN A 208 -15.15 19.17 21.38
N VAL A 209 -14.68 17.91 21.40
CA VAL A 209 -15.32 16.79 20.68
C VAL A 209 -16.34 16.09 21.58
N GLY A 210 -16.01 15.86 22.85
CA GLY A 210 -16.97 15.36 23.85
C GLY A 210 -17.37 13.89 23.66
N GLY A 211 -16.42 13.03 23.28
CA GLY A 211 -16.63 11.61 23.05
C GLY A 211 -17.45 11.31 21.79
N LEU A 212 -17.89 10.05 21.64
CA LEU A 212 -18.70 9.64 20.48
C LEU A 212 -20.05 10.35 20.42
N SER A 213 -20.70 10.55 21.57
CA SER A 213 -21.99 11.24 21.62
C SER A 213 -21.86 12.71 21.23
N GLY A 214 -20.81 13.40 21.72
CA GLY A 214 -20.54 14.79 21.33
C GLY A 214 -20.19 14.89 19.85
N LEU A 215 -19.34 13.97 19.35
CA LEU A 215 -18.95 13.92 17.94
C LEU A 215 -20.16 13.81 17.02
N PHE A 216 -21.07 12.86 17.27
CA PHE A 216 -22.22 12.62 16.39
C PHE A 216 -23.30 13.70 16.49
N ALA A 217 -23.45 14.32 17.66
CA ALA A 217 -24.40 15.42 17.85
C ALA A 217 -23.88 16.76 17.32
N HIS A 218 -22.57 16.91 17.09
CA HIS A 218 -21.98 18.18 16.70
C HIS A 218 -22.50 18.65 15.32
N PRO A 219 -22.94 19.92 15.17
CA PRO A 219 -23.52 20.42 13.91
C PRO A 219 -22.61 20.26 12.69
N ALA A 220 -21.29 20.42 12.86
CA ALA A 220 -20.31 20.23 11.79
C ALA A 220 -20.18 18.76 11.30
N VAL A 221 -20.68 17.79 12.07
CA VAL A 221 -20.51 16.35 11.82
C VAL A 221 -21.84 15.68 11.46
N ALA A 222 -22.97 16.10 12.03
CA ALA A 222 -24.27 15.44 11.86
C ALA A 222 -24.64 15.18 10.38
N GLY A 223 -24.41 16.15 9.49
CA GLY A 223 -24.66 16.01 8.04
C GLY A 223 -23.65 15.15 7.28
N ARG A 224 -22.62 14.62 7.94
CA ARG A 224 -21.51 13.87 7.34
C ARG A 224 -21.49 12.39 7.71
N LEU A 225 -22.44 11.92 8.53
CA LEU A 225 -22.45 10.55 9.08
C LEU A 225 -23.06 9.50 8.15
N SER A 226 -23.85 9.89 7.14
CA SER A 226 -24.52 8.94 6.26
C SER A 226 -23.52 8.04 5.55
N LEU A 227 -23.78 6.73 5.57
CA LEU A 227 -22.99 5.74 4.82
C LEU A 227 -23.29 5.78 3.32
N LEU A 228 -24.45 6.31 2.91
CA LEU A 228 -24.84 6.44 1.51
C LEU A 228 -24.85 7.90 1.10
N PRO A 229 -24.52 8.23 -0.16
CA PRO A 229 -24.68 9.58 -0.67
C PRO A 229 -26.16 9.98 -0.72
N ASP A 230 -26.42 11.28 -0.80
CA ASP A 230 -27.77 11.78 -1.06
C ASP A 230 -28.15 11.46 -2.52
N PHE A 231 -29.23 10.71 -2.71
CA PHE A 231 -29.72 10.32 -4.02
C PHE A 231 -30.48 11.43 -4.75
N SER A 232 -30.81 12.54 -4.06
CA SER A 232 -31.38 13.73 -4.70
C SER A 232 -30.33 14.47 -5.55
N ASP A 233 -29.06 14.44 -5.14
CA ASP A 233 -27.92 14.85 -5.96
C ASP A 233 -27.37 13.63 -6.73
N TRP A 234 -27.99 13.36 -7.87
CA TRP A 234 -27.60 12.25 -8.73
C TRP A 234 -26.14 12.33 -9.20
N SER A 235 -25.58 13.54 -9.34
CA SER A 235 -24.19 13.70 -9.80
C SER A 235 -23.21 13.16 -8.76
N THR A 236 -23.41 13.51 -7.49
CA THR A 236 -22.61 13.00 -6.37
C THR A 236 -22.90 11.51 -6.13
N ALA A 237 -24.17 11.09 -6.12
CA ALA A 237 -24.52 9.69 -5.93
C ALA A 237 -23.91 8.78 -7.01
N ALA A 238 -23.92 9.25 -8.27
CA ALA A 238 -23.29 8.54 -9.37
C ALA A 238 -21.78 8.44 -9.21
N ALA A 239 -21.11 9.57 -8.91
CA ALA A 239 -19.65 9.61 -8.78
C ALA A 239 -19.12 8.81 -7.58
N VAL A 240 -19.84 8.83 -6.45
CA VAL A 240 -19.38 8.28 -5.18
C VAL A 240 -19.75 6.81 -4.98
N LEU A 241 -20.90 6.38 -5.50
CA LEU A 241 -21.43 5.03 -5.25
C LEU A 241 -21.65 4.24 -6.55
N ILE A 242 -22.43 4.78 -7.49
CA ILE A 242 -22.89 4.01 -8.66
C ILE A 242 -21.72 3.66 -9.59
N VAL A 243 -20.91 4.64 -10.00
CA VAL A 243 -19.75 4.41 -10.89
C VAL A 243 -18.70 3.52 -10.22
N PRO A 244 -18.35 3.71 -8.93
CA PRO A 244 -17.46 2.81 -8.23
C PRO A 244 -17.92 1.34 -8.23
N LEU A 245 -19.21 1.09 -7.95
CA LEU A 245 -19.77 -0.26 -7.89
C LEU A 245 -20.10 -0.87 -9.26
N ALA A 246 -20.46 -0.06 -10.25
CA ALA A 246 -20.82 -0.56 -11.58
C ALA A 246 -19.59 -0.75 -12.47
N VAL A 247 -18.55 0.08 -12.33
CA VAL A 247 -17.43 0.16 -13.28
C VAL A 247 -16.07 0.09 -12.60
N GLN A 248 -15.79 0.96 -11.62
CA GLN A 248 -14.42 1.19 -11.12
C GLN A 248 -13.75 -0.07 -10.58
N TRP A 249 -14.49 -0.89 -9.82
CA TRP A 249 -13.92 -2.06 -9.15
C TRP A 249 -13.31 -3.09 -10.11
N TRP A 250 -13.81 -3.17 -11.35
CA TRP A 250 -13.33 -4.12 -12.36
C TRP A 250 -12.60 -3.46 -13.53
N SER A 251 -12.80 -2.16 -13.78
CA SER A 251 -12.30 -1.51 -15.00
C SER A 251 -10.82 -1.15 -14.94
N THR A 252 -10.30 -0.87 -13.74
CA THR A 252 -9.00 -0.20 -13.56
C THR A 252 -8.05 -1.04 -12.75
N TRP A 253 -6.77 -1.04 -13.15
CA TRP A 253 -5.69 -1.59 -12.37
C TRP A 253 -5.37 -0.68 -11.17
N TYR A 254 -5.48 -1.21 -9.95
CA TYR A 254 -5.06 -0.52 -8.72
C TYR A 254 -4.14 -1.43 -7.88
N PRO A 255 -2.98 -0.96 -7.40
CA PRO A 255 -2.10 -1.74 -6.54
C PRO A 255 -2.83 -2.24 -5.28
N GLY A 256 -2.97 -3.56 -5.13
CA GLY A 256 -3.70 -4.16 -3.98
C GLY A 256 -5.18 -4.45 -4.25
N ALA A 257 -5.73 -3.95 -5.36
CA ALA A 257 -7.07 -4.25 -5.85
C ALA A 257 -7.07 -4.45 -7.38
N GLU A 258 -6.02 -5.08 -7.93
CA GLU A 258 -6.01 -5.47 -9.34
C GLU A 258 -7.16 -6.45 -9.59
N PRO A 259 -8.02 -6.21 -10.60
CA PRO A 259 -9.06 -7.16 -10.99
C PRO A 259 -8.45 -8.52 -11.33
N GLY A 260 -8.88 -9.58 -10.64
CA GLY A 260 -8.31 -10.92 -10.80
C GLY A 260 -7.11 -11.24 -9.91
N GLY A 261 -6.69 -10.29 -9.07
CA GLY A 261 -5.71 -10.47 -7.99
C GLY A 261 -4.26 -10.58 -8.44
N GLY A 262 -3.64 -9.51 -8.93
CA GLY A 262 -2.23 -9.48 -9.34
C GLY A 262 -1.26 -8.85 -8.34
N GLY A 263 -0.03 -8.60 -8.78
CA GLY A 263 0.98 -7.86 -8.03
C GLY A 263 1.40 -8.51 -6.72
N TYR A 264 1.63 -7.70 -5.68
CA TYR A 264 2.01 -8.22 -4.36
C TYR A 264 0.89 -9.08 -3.72
N VAL A 265 -0.39 -8.90 -4.09
CA VAL A 265 -1.49 -9.77 -3.65
C VAL A 265 -1.29 -11.17 -4.22
N ALA A 266 -0.99 -11.28 -5.52
CA ALA A 266 -0.62 -12.54 -6.15
C ALA A 266 0.60 -13.16 -5.49
N GLN A 267 1.63 -12.38 -5.18
CA GLN A 267 2.82 -12.88 -4.50
C GLN A 267 2.49 -13.56 -3.17
N ARG A 268 1.60 -12.98 -2.34
CA ARG A 268 1.18 -13.61 -1.08
C ARG A 268 0.33 -14.86 -1.30
N MET A 269 -0.52 -14.88 -2.33
CA MET A 269 -1.27 -16.09 -2.71
C MET A 269 -0.34 -17.21 -3.21
N LEU A 270 0.69 -16.88 -3.99
CA LEU A 270 1.70 -17.81 -4.50
C LEU A 270 2.62 -18.35 -3.38
N ALA A 271 2.83 -17.56 -2.34
CA ALA A 271 3.60 -17.92 -1.15
C ALA A 271 2.80 -18.74 -0.11
N ALA A 272 1.49 -18.88 -0.28
CA ALA A 272 0.68 -19.70 0.62
C ALA A 272 1.03 -21.20 0.45
N PRO A 273 0.90 -22.05 1.48
CA PRO A 273 1.20 -23.47 1.36
C PRO A 273 0.21 -24.19 0.44
N THR A 274 -1.08 -23.94 0.64
CA THR A 274 -2.18 -24.58 -0.09
C THR A 274 -3.13 -23.58 -0.74
N GLU A 275 -3.96 -24.03 -1.68
CA GLU A 275 -5.03 -23.21 -2.29
C GLU A 275 -6.02 -22.67 -1.24
N ARG A 276 -6.31 -23.47 -0.21
CA ARG A 276 -7.19 -23.06 0.90
C ARG A 276 -6.54 -21.94 1.71
N ASP A 277 -5.24 -22.02 1.93
CA ASP A 277 -4.48 -20.98 2.63
C ASP A 277 -4.40 -19.69 1.81
N ALA A 278 -4.24 -19.77 0.49
CA ALA A 278 -4.29 -18.61 -0.40
C ALA A 278 -5.66 -17.88 -0.32
N MET A 279 -6.76 -18.64 -0.32
CA MET A 279 -8.12 -18.11 -0.14
C MET A 279 -8.31 -17.46 1.25
N ARG A 280 -7.83 -18.12 2.32
CA ARG A 280 -7.92 -17.57 3.69
C ARG A 280 -7.06 -16.33 3.88
N THR A 281 -5.88 -16.30 3.26
CA THR A 281 -4.97 -15.14 3.24
C THR A 281 -5.67 -13.92 2.70
N THR A 282 -6.28 -14.04 1.51
CA THR A 282 -6.98 -12.93 0.86
C THR A 282 -8.28 -12.59 1.56
N LEU A 283 -9.00 -13.56 2.13
CA LEU A 283 -10.21 -13.27 2.90
C LEU A 283 -9.89 -12.44 4.16
N LEU A 284 -8.87 -12.85 4.93
CA LEU A 284 -8.42 -12.10 6.10
C LEU A 284 -7.99 -10.69 5.72
N PHE A 285 -7.21 -10.56 4.64
CA PHE A 285 -6.83 -9.27 4.09
C PHE A 285 -8.05 -8.38 3.84
N ASN A 286 -9.05 -8.87 3.10
CA ASN A 286 -10.22 -8.07 2.75
C ASN A 286 -11.05 -7.64 3.97
N VAL A 287 -11.26 -8.54 4.93
CA VAL A 287 -11.98 -8.23 6.18
C VAL A 287 -11.25 -7.13 6.95
N LEU A 288 -9.95 -7.30 7.20
CA LEU A 288 -9.20 -6.32 7.97
C LEU A 288 -9.03 -4.99 7.21
N HIS A 289 -8.78 -5.05 5.90
CA HIS A 289 -8.50 -3.88 5.07
C HIS A 289 -9.72 -2.98 4.87
N TYR A 290 -10.90 -3.56 4.57
CA TYR A 290 -12.11 -2.78 4.26
C TYR A 290 -13.05 -2.60 5.45
N ALA A 291 -13.20 -3.62 6.32
CA ALA A 291 -14.21 -3.59 7.37
C ALA A 291 -13.70 -3.12 8.74
N VAL A 292 -12.41 -3.32 9.06
CA VAL A 292 -11.87 -3.03 10.40
C VAL A 292 -11.00 -1.78 10.39
N ARG A 293 -9.94 -1.79 9.56
CA ARG A 293 -8.87 -0.79 9.57
C ARG A 293 -9.33 0.66 9.32
N PRO A 294 -10.31 0.99 8.45
CA PRO A 294 -10.62 2.38 8.14
C PRO A 294 -11.27 3.17 9.28
N TRP A 295 -11.93 2.51 10.23
CA TRP A 295 -12.78 3.17 11.21
C TRP A 295 -12.07 4.17 12.13
N PRO A 296 -10.88 3.86 12.70
CA PRO A 296 -10.18 4.85 13.51
C PRO A 296 -9.83 6.11 12.72
N TRP A 297 -9.47 5.98 11.43
CA TRP A 297 -9.19 7.14 10.58
C TRP A 297 -10.45 7.95 10.28
N ILE A 298 -11.60 7.30 10.05
CA ILE A 298 -12.89 7.98 9.86
C ILE A 298 -13.25 8.77 11.13
N ILE A 299 -13.05 8.20 12.32
CA ILE A 299 -13.31 8.89 13.59
C ILE A 299 -12.42 10.12 13.74
N VAL A 300 -11.10 9.98 13.51
CA VAL A 300 -10.16 11.11 13.56
C VAL A 300 -10.55 12.19 12.55
N ALA A 301 -10.96 11.80 11.34
CA ALA A 301 -11.38 12.72 10.29
C ALA A 301 -12.64 13.50 10.68
N LEU A 302 -13.66 12.84 11.24
CA LEU A 302 -14.87 13.52 11.73
C LEU A 302 -14.53 14.47 12.89
N ALA A 303 -13.71 14.03 13.86
CA ALA A 303 -13.27 14.88 14.96
C ALA A 303 -12.49 16.10 14.47
N SER A 304 -11.69 15.95 13.41
CA SER A 304 -10.95 17.05 12.81
C SER A 304 -11.85 18.16 12.24
N LEU A 305 -13.11 17.88 11.88
CA LEU A 305 -14.07 18.91 11.43
C LEU A 305 -14.48 19.86 12.57
N ILE A 306 -14.36 19.41 13.82
CA ILE A 306 -14.65 20.20 15.01
C ILE A 306 -13.39 20.98 15.42
N VAL A 307 -12.25 20.28 15.49
CA VAL A 307 -10.99 20.85 15.97
C VAL A 307 -10.35 21.80 14.96
N TYR A 308 -10.48 21.50 13.67
CA TYR A 308 -9.99 22.32 12.55
C TYR A 308 -11.12 22.53 11.53
N PRO A 309 -12.03 23.49 11.78
CA PRO A 309 -13.23 23.70 10.96
C PRO A 309 -12.94 23.99 9.49
N ASP A 310 -11.83 24.67 9.21
CA ASP A 310 -11.41 25.05 7.86
C ASP A 310 -9.89 24.89 7.65
N LEU A 311 -9.44 25.05 6.41
CA LEU A 311 -8.01 24.95 6.08
C LEU A 311 -7.19 26.10 6.70
N ALA A 312 -7.81 27.25 6.99
CA ALA A 312 -7.14 28.38 7.61
C ALA A 312 -6.75 28.07 9.06
N SER A 313 -7.59 27.33 9.79
CA SER A 313 -7.33 26.87 11.16
C SER A 313 -6.15 25.89 11.22
N ILE A 314 -6.01 25.00 10.22
CA ILE A 314 -4.84 24.12 10.08
C ILE A 314 -3.60 24.95 9.78
N ALA A 315 -3.66 25.86 8.79
CA ALA A 315 -2.53 26.71 8.43
C ALA A 315 -2.07 27.61 9.59
N ALA A 316 -3.00 28.13 10.40
CA ALA A 316 -2.69 28.93 11.57
C ALA A 316 -1.96 28.12 12.66
N ARG A 317 -2.31 26.84 12.82
CA ARG A 317 -1.67 25.94 13.78
C ARG A 317 -0.24 25.56 13.36
N PHE A 318 0.00 25.44 12.05
CA PHE A 318 1.27 25.01 11.47
C PHE A 318 1.83 26.07 10.49
N PRO A 319 2.26 27.25 10.97
CA PRO A 319 2.65 28.37 10.12
C PRO A 319 3.94 28.13 9.31
N HIS A 320 4.71 27.10 9.66
CA HIS A 320 5.95 26.68 8.99
C HIS A 320 5.70 25.75 7.79
N ILE A 321 4.49 25.21 7.65
CA ILE A 321 4.11 24.39 6.50
C ILE A 321 3.71 25.32 5.36
N ASP A 322 4.21 25.06 4.15
CA ASP A 322 3.81 25.80 2.96
C ASP A 322 2.29 25.71 2.75
N ARG A 323 1.64 26.87 2.63
CA ARG A 323 0.19 26.95 2.40
C ARG A 323 -0.25 26.24 1.13
N ALA A 324 0.64 26.09 0.13
CA ALA A 324 0.33 25.38 -1.11
C ALA A 324 -0.02 23.90 -0.87
N ILE A 325 0.52 23.28 0.19
CA ILE A 325 0.31 21.87 0.51
C ILE A 325 -0.73 21.64 1.62
N VAL A 326 -1.32 22.69 2.20
CA VAL A 326 -2.38 22.57 3.21
C VAL A 326 -3.70 22.23 2.52
N ARG A 327 -4.15 20.98 2.67
CA ARG A 327 -5.41 20.44 2.13
C ARG A 327 -6.13 19.62 3.21
N ASN A 328 -7.30 19.07 2.89
CA ASN A 328 -8.11 18.32 3.86
C ASN A 328 -7.40 17.04 4.35
N ASP A 329 -6.61 16.40 3.49
CA ASP A 329 -5.78 15.24 3.79
C ASP A 329 -4.84 15.46 5.00
N LEU A 330 -4.27 16.67 5.14
CA LEU A 330 -3.35 17.04 6.23
C LEU A 330 -4.01 16.99 7.62
N ALA A 331 -5.35 17.05 7.69
CA ALA A 331 -6.06 17.13 8.96
C ALA A 331 -5.82 15.89 9.86
N TYR A 332 -5.58 14.70 9.29
CA TYR A 332 -5.23 13.52 10.07
C TYR A 332 -3.92 13.77 10.83
N SER A 333 -2.88 14.12 10.10
CA SER A 333 -1.55 14.42 10.66
C SER A 333 -1.59 15.63 11.59
N ALA A 334 -2.47 16.60 11.36
CA ALA A 334 -2.69 17.75 12.24
C ALA A 334 -3.35 17.38 13.58
N MET A 335 -4.20 16.33 13.61
CA MET A 335 -4.83 15.82 14.84
C MET A 335 -3.85 15.05 15.73
N LEU A 336 -2.78 14.51 15.14
CA LEU A 336 -1.77 13.73 15.83
C LEU A 336 -0.95 14.53 16.86
N VAL A 337 -0.94 15.87 16.79
CA VAL A 337 -0.23 16.72 17.76
C VAL A 337 -0.88 16.77 19.14
N TYR A 338 -2.11 16.28 19.28
CA TYR A 338 -2.82 16.21 20.55
C TYR A 338 -2.47 14.97 21.37
N LEU A 339 -1.66 14.05 20.83
CA LEU A 339 -1.24 12.86 21.56
C LEU A 339 -0.30 13.21 22.72
N PRO A 340 -0.54 12.66 23.94
CA PRO A 340 0.33 12.83 25.09
C PRO A 340 1.78 12.40 24.85
N HIS A 341 2.71 12.96 25.62
CA HIS A 341 4.11 12.54 25.64
C HIS A 341 4.24 11.03 25.90
N GLY A 342 5.15 10.36 25.19
CA GLY A 342 5.31 8.90 25.22
C GLY A 342 4.42 8.12 24.25
N LEU A 343 3.18 8.58 24.02
CA LEU A 343 2.33 8.06 22.93
C LEU A 343 2.75 8.64 21.58
N PHE A 344 3.40 9.80 21.60
CA PHE A 344 3.93 10.45 20.40
C PHE A 344 5.03 9.61 19.72
N GLY A 345 5.98 9.04 20.48
CA GLY A 345 6.98 8.11 19.94
C GLY A 345 6.38 6.83 19.36
N LEU A 346 5.36 6.26 20.00
CA LEU A 346 4.63 5.10 19.48
C LEU A 346 3.91 5.42 18.17
N MET A 347 3.35 6.63 18.06
CA MET A 347 2.74 7.08 16.82
C MET A 347 3.76 7.25 15.69
N ILE A 348 4.93 7.84 15.96
CA ILE A 348 5.99 7.95 14.94
C ILE A 348 6.45 6.54 14.53
N ALA A 349 6.57 5.61 15.49
CA ALA A 349 6.86 4.22 15.19
C ALA A 349 5.76 3.58 14.32
N SER A 350 4.49 3.91 14.54
CA SER A 350 3.34 3.51 13.72
C SER A 350 3.42 4.03 12.28
N LEU A 351 3.79 5.30 12.09
CA LEU A 351 3.94 5.89 10.76
C LEU A 351 5.17 5.33 10.04
N ALA A 352 6.28 5.13 10.77
CA ALA A 352 7.46 4.45 10.26
C ALA A 352 7.15 3.00 9.89
N ALA A 353 6.33 2.30 10.67
CA ALA A 353 5.86 0.94 10.40
C ALA A 353 5.03 0.86 9.12
N ALA A 354 4.08 1.78 8.94
CA ALA A 354 3.29 1.88 7.72
C ALA A 354 4.17 2.13 6.48
N TYR A 355 5.12 3.07 6.58
CA TYR A 355 6.09 3.37 5.52
C TYR A 355 6.96 2.15 5.17
N MET A 356 7.60 1.54 6.17
CA MET A 356 8.55 0.44 6.00
C MET A 356 7.86 -0.80 5.42
N SER A 357 6.63 -1.11 5.85
CA SER A 357 5.86 -2.24 5.32
C SER A 357 5.56 -2.09 3.82
N THR A 358 5.10 -0.90 3.40
CA THR A 358 4.83 -0.61 1.99
C THR A 358 6.12 -0.67 1.16
N ILE A 359 7.18 0.04 1.56
CA ILE A 359 8.44 0.08 0.81
C ILE A 359 9.06 -1.33 0.72
N SER A 360 9.17 -2.06 1.82
CA SER A 360 9.78 -3.40 1.82
C SER A 360 9.02 -4.40 0.93
N THR A 361 7.70 -4.30 0.88
CA THR A 361 6.87 -5.08 -0.05
C THR A 361 7.16 -4.74 -1.50
N HIS A 362 7.15 -3.46 -1.85
CA HIS A 362 7.45 -3.00 -3.20
C HIS A 362 8.86 -3.38 -3.64
N LEU A 363 9.84 -3.30 -2.73
CA LEU A 363 11.21 -3.72 -2.97
C LEU A 363 11.33 -5.23 -3.25
N ASN A 364 10.69 -6.09 -2.46
CA ASN A 364 10.74 -7.53 -2.67
C ASN A 364 9.98 -7.95 -3.93
N TRP A 365 8.79 -7.39 -4.13
CA TRP A 365 7.94 -7.65 -5.29
C TRP A 365 8.59 -7.21 -6.59
N GLY A 366 9.08 -5.96 -6.68
CA GLY A 366 9.77 -5.46 -7.87
C GLY A 366 11.08 -6.20 -8.16
N ALA A 367 11.85 -6.56 -7.12
CA ALA A 367 13.03 -7.38 -7.30
C ALA A 367 12.69 -8.78 -7.86
N SER A 368 11.56 -9.36 -7.45
CA SER A 368 11.11 -10.65 -7.99
C SER A 368 10.88 -10.58 -9.50
N TYR A 369 10.25 -9.51 -10.00
CA TYR A 369 10.01 -9.32 -11.43
C TYR A 369 11.30 -9.09 -12.20
N ALA A 370 12.13 -8.16 -11.74
CA ALA A 370 13.38 -7.84 -12.41
C ALA A 370 14.34 -9.04 -12.45
N VAL A 371 14.38 -9.86 -11.39
CA VAL A 371 15.23 -11.06 -11.36
C VAL A 371 14.62 -12.20 -12.15
N GLU A 372 13.37 -12.58 -11.86
CA GLU A 372 12.77 -13.79 -12.43
C GLU A 372 12.35 -13.60 -13.88
N ASP A 373 11.67 -12.49 -14.14
CA ASP A 373 10.95 -12.26 -15.39
C ASP A 373 11.74 -11.44 -16.39
N CYS A 374 12.79 -10.75 -15.96
CA CYS A 374 13.72 -10.06 -16.87
C CYS A 374 15.10 -10.74 -16.90
N TYR A 375 15.86 -10.63 -15.80
CA TYR A 375 17.28 -11.01 -15.78
C TYR A 375 17.48 -12.51 -16.01
N ARG A 376 16.84 -13.38 -15.23
CA ARG A 376 16.93 -14.83 -15.40
C ARG A 376 16.37 -15.24 -16.76
N ARG A 377 15.17 -14.77 -17.12
CA ARG A 377 14.49 -15.23 -18.34
C ARG A 377 15.18 -14.81 -19.64
N PHE A 378 15.78 -13.62 -19.71
CA PHE A 378 16.27 -13.04 -20.97
C PHE A 378 17.76 -12.72 -21.00
N VAL A 379 18.41 -12.51 -19.86
CA VAL A 379 19.82 -12.08 -19.79
C VAL A 379 20.74 -13.23 -19.40
N ALA A 380 20.39 -13.99 -18.37
CA ALA A 380 21.24 -15.04 -17.82
C ALA A 380 20.42 -16.24 -17.30
N PRO A 381 19.96 -17.16 -18.17
CA PRO A 381 19.02 -18.25 -17.82
C PRO A 381 19.60 -19.46 -17.09
N HIS A 382 20.92 -19.60 -17.02
CA HIS A 382 21.59 -20.81 -16.50
C HIS A 382 22.61 -20.49 -15.40
N LYS A 383 22.28 -19.54 -14.52
CA LYS A 383 23.09 -19.25 -13.32
C LYS A 383 22.56 -20.06 -12.14
N ASP A 384 23.38 -20.20 -11.10
CA ASP A 384 22.99 -20.88 -9.88
C ASP A 384 22.00 -20.04 -9.05
N GLU A 385 21.31 -20.68 -8.11
CA GLU A 385 20.31 -20.01 -7.27
C GLU A 385 20.90 -18.92 -6.37
N ARG A 386 22.16 -19.03 -5.92
CA ARG A 386 22.79 -18.01 -5.08
C ARG A 386 23.09 -16.76 -5.89
N HIS A 387 23.49 -16.92 -7.15
CA HIS A 387 23.63 -15.80 -8.09
C HIS A 387 22.34 -14.99 -8.19
N TYR A 388 21.21 -15.64 -8.45
CA TYR A 388 19.94 -14.91 -8.58
C TYR A 388 19.48 -14.25 -7.28
N VAL A 389 19.74 -14.86 -6.13
CA VAL A 389 19.46 -14.20 -4.83
C VAL A 389 20.32 -12.95 -4.68
N MET A 390 21.61 -13.02 -5.02
CA MET A 390 22.52 -11.86 -4.97
C MET A 390 22.05 -10.74 -5.93
N VAL A 391 21.64 -11.09 -7.15
CA VAL A 391 21.04 -10.11 -8.07
C VAL A 391 19.75 -9.52 -7.48
N GLY A 392 18.92 -10.33 -6.81
CA GLY A 392 17.73 -9.84 -6.10
C GLY A 392 18.07 -8.80 -5.04
N ARG A 393 19.09 -9.03 -4.23
CA ARG A 393 19.56 -8.05 -3.23
C ARG A 393 20.05 -6.76 -3.89
N ALA A 394 20.84 -6.88 -4.95
CA ALA A 394 21.35 -5.72 -5.70
C ALA A 394 20.22 -4.92 -6.34
N VAL A 395 19.22 -5.58 -6.93
CA VAL A 395 18.04 -4.94 -7.50
C VAL A 395 17.22 -4.26 -6.41
N THR A 396 17.01 -4.88 -5.25
CA THR A 396 16.35 -4.24 -4.10
C THR A 396 17.04 -2.93 -3.72
N VAL A 397 18.37 -2.92 -3.62
CA VAL A 397 19.14 -1.68 -3.36
C VAL A 397 19.00 -0.69 -4.52
N GLY A 398 19.06 -1.13 -5.77
CA GLY A 398 18.86 -0.25 -6.93
C GLY A 398 17.49 0.42 -6.94
N LEU A 399 16.43 -0.34 -6.67
CA LEU A 399 15.05 0.13 -6.66
C LEU A 399 14.82 1.23 -5.63
N ILE A 400 15.35 1.08 -4.40
CA ILE A 400 15.19 2.13 -3.39
C ILE A 400 15.97 3.39 -3.76
N VAL A 401 17.15 3.27 -4.36
CA VAL A 401 17.99 4.43 -4.73
C VAL A 401 17.28 5.22 -5.82
N LEU A 402 16.70 4.53 -6.80
CA LEU A 402 15.89 5.17 -7.84
C LEU A 402 14.65 5.83 -7.26
N ALA A 403 13.91 5.17 -6.36
CA ALA A 403 12.73 5.74 -5.70
C ALA A 403 13.08 6.94 -4.81
N SER A 404 14.16 6.85 -4.04
CA SER A 404 14.68 7.94 -3.22
C SER A 404 15.10 9.13 -4.07
N ALA A 405 15.87 8.90 -5.14
CA ALA A 405 16.28 9.95 -6.07
C ALA A 405 15.06 10.64 -6.69
N LEU A 406 14.13 9.87 -7.28
CA LEU A 406 12.91 10.41 -7.88
C LEU A 406 12.03 11.15 -6.87
N SER A 407 11.95 10.65 -5.63
CA SER A 407 11.20 11.27 -4.56
C SER A 407 11.74 12.63 -4.14
N LEU A 408 12.96 13.03 -4.53
CA LEU A 408 13.47 14.38 -4.28
C LEU A 408 12.99 15.39 -5.35
N TRP A 409 12.56 14.90 -6.51
CA TRP A 409 12.08 15.74 -7.62
C TRP A 409 10.55 15.85 -7.68
N LEU A 410 9.83 14.85 -7.17
CA LEU A 410 8.36 14.87 -7.15
C LEU A 410 7.81 16.03 -6.31
N GLN A 411 6.89 16.82 -6.83
CA GLN A 411 6.22 17.89 -6.06
C GLN A 411 4.82 17.46 -5.58
N ASN A 412 4.16 16.58 -6.33
CA ASN A 412 2.78 16.18 -6.09
C ASN A 412 2.59 14.66 -6.24
N SER A 413 2.43 13.95 -5.11
CA SER A 413 2.16 12.50 -5.09
C SER A 413 0.80 12.15 -5.68
N TYR A 414 -0.21 13.01 -5.50
CA TYR A 414 -1.55 12.79 -6.03
C TYR A 414 -1.57 12.81 -7.57
N GLN A 415 -0.87 13.77 -8.19
CA GLN A 415 -0.77 13.82 -9.65
C GLN A 415 -0.03 12.61 -10.22
N ALA A 416 1.08 12.20 -9.59
CA ALA A 416 1.80 10.99 -9.97
C ALA A 416 0.91 9.74 -9.87
N PHE A 417 0.08 9.66 -8.83
CA PHE A 417 -0.87 8.59 -8.61
C PHE A 417 -2.03 8.60 -9.62
N GLN A 418 -2.55 9.77 -10.00
CA GLN A 418 -3.60 9.91 -11.02
C GLN A 418 -3.14 9.46 -12.41
N ILE A 419 -1.94 9.87 -12.83
CA ILE A 419 -1.34 9.41 -14.09
C ILE A 419 -1.23 7.88 -14.09
N LEU A 420 -0.83 7.30 -12.96
CA LEU A 420 -0.71 5.86 -12.80
C LEU A 420 -2.05 5.13 -12.94
N LEU A 421 -3.12 5.66 -12.34
CA LEU A 421 -4.46 5.11 -12.47
C LEU A 421 -4.99 5.19 -13.90
N GLN A 422 -4.79 6.32 -14.58
CA GLN A 422 -5.26 6.54 -15.94
C GLN A 422 -4.64 5.53 -16.91
N ILE A 423 -3.33 5.30 -16.79
CA ILE A 423 -2.60 4.33 -17.61
C ILE A 423 -3.02 2.87 -17.30
N GLY A 424 -3.57 2.61 -16.10
CA GLY A 424 -4.11 1.31 -15.72
C GLY A 424 -5.56 1.07 -16.17
N ALA A 425 -6.27 2.11 -16.63
CA ALA A 425 -7.70 2.05 -16.92
C ALA A 425 -7.99 1.19 -18.15
N GLY A 426 -9.08 0.42 -18.12
CA GLY A 426 -9.52 -0.41 -19.25
C GLY A 426 -8.82 -1.78 -19.36
N THR A 427 -7.77 -2.04 -18.57
CA THR A 427 -7.07 -3.33 -18.56
C THR A 427 -7.74 -4.37 -17.66
N GLY A 428 -8.63 -3.95 -16.75
CA GLY A 428 -9.15 -4.83 -15.71
C GLY A 428 -10.01 -5.99 -16.21
N LEU A 429 -10.82 -5.79 -17.26
CA LEU A 429 -11.60 -6.88 -17.86
C LEU A 429 -10.71 -8.00 -18.41
N ILE A 430 -9.56 -7.65 -18.98
CA ILE A 430 -8.58 -8.60 -19.51
C ILE A 430 -8.05 -9.46 -18.36
N PHE A 431 -7.73 -8.86 -17.21
CA PHE A 431 -7.20 -9.58 -16.05
C PHE A 431 -8.22 -10.50 -15.37
N LEU A 432 -9.51 -10.17 -15.45
CA LEU A 432 -10.60 -11.03 -14.99
C LEU A 432 -10.83 -12.20 -15.96
N LEU A 433 -10.96 -11.91 -17.26
CA LEU A 433 -11.36 -12.88 -18.27
C LEU A 433 -10.24 -13.82 -18.69
N ARG A 434 -8.95 -13.45 -18.54
CA ARG A 434 -7.81 -14.32 -18.90
C ARG A 434 -7.88 -15.71 -18.26
N TRP A 435 -8.50 -15.83 -17.09
CA TRP A 435 -8.63 -17.08 -16.34
C TRP A 435 -9.70 -18.02 -16.89
N PHE A 436 -10.75 -17.47 -17.49
CA PHE A 436 -11.97 -18.22 -17.83
C PHE A 436 -12.27 -18.23 -19.33
N TRP A 437 -11.69 -17.31 -20.10
CA TRP A 437 -11.96 -17.15 -21.51
C TRP A 437 -10.72 -17.44 -22.36
N TRP A 438 -10.80 -18.50 -23.17
CA TRP A 438 -9.68 -19.00 -23.98
C TRP A 438 -9.23 -18.02 -25.08
N ARG A 439 -10.11 -17.11 -25.53
CA ARG A 439 -9.82 -16.13 -26.59
C ARG A 439 -8.89 -15.00 -26.14
N ILE A 440 -8.81 -14.73 -24.83
CA ILE A 440 -7.82 -13.80 -24.30
C ILE A 440 -6.44 -14.36 -24.58
N ASN A 441 -5.59 -13.54 -25.21
CA ASN A 441 -4.24 -13.88 -25.61
C ASN A 441 -3.28 -12.70 -25.34
N ALA A 442 -1.98 -12.91 -25.55
CA ALA A 442 -0.96 -11.88 -25.28
C ALA A 442 -1.20 -10.58 -26.07
N TRP A 443 -1.72 -10.64 -27.30
CA TRP A 443 -2.02 -9.44 -28.09
C TRP A 443 -3.21 -8.66 -27.52
N SER A 444 -4.20 -9.33 -26.94
CA SER A 444 -5.29 -8.66 -26.22
C SER A 444 -4.74 -7.81 -25.07
N GLU A 445 -3.80 -8.35 -24.29
CA GLU A 445 -3.18 -7.61 -23.18
C GLU A 445 -2.30 -6.46 -23.68
N ILE A 446 -1.46 -6.70 -24.70
CA ILE A 446 -0.59 -5.67 -25.28
C ILE A 446 -1.43 -4.53 -25.86
N ALA A 447 -2.44 -4.84 -26.67
CA ALA A 447 -3.34 -3.85 -27.24
C ALA A 447 -4.09 -3.08 -26.15
N GLY A 448 -4.60 -3.76 -25.12
CA GLY A 448 -5.27 -3.12 -24.00
C GLY A 448 -4.38 -2.10 -23.27
N MET A 449 -3.12 -2.46 -22.99
CA MET A 449 -2.16 -1.55 -22.35
C MET A 449 -1.77 -0.37 -23.27
N VAL A 450 -1.51 -0.63 -24.55
CA VAL A 450 -1.13 0.42 -25.51
C VAL A 450 -2.27 1.41 -25.72
N ILE A 451 -3.50 0.92 -25.93
CA ILE A 451 -4.68 1.77 -26.12
C ILE A 451 -4.96 2.58 -24.85
N SER A 452 -4.88 1.94 -23.67
CA SER A 452 -5.04 2.64 -22.39
C SER A 452 -4.03 3.80 -22.26
N PHE A 453 -2.76 3.53 -22.56
CA PHE A 453 -1.71 4.55 -22.53
C PHE A 453 -1.89 5.68 -23.56
N VAL A 454 -2.47 5.39 -24.74
CA VAL A 454 -2.71 6.40 -25.78
C VAL A 454 -3.92 7.28 -25.47
N VAL A 455 -4.92 6.74 -24.76
CA VAL A 455 -6.14 7.47 -24.38
C VAL A 455 -5.94 8.30 -23.11
N ALA A 456 -5.11 7.82 -22.18
CA ALA A 456 -4.66 8.56 -20.99
C ALA A 456 -3.79 9.76 -21.38
#